data_AF-A0A5S3YMS6-F1
#
_entry.id   AF-A0A5S3YMS6-F1
#
_cell.length_a   1.000
_cell.length_b   1.000
_cell.length_c   1.000
_cell.angle_alpha   90.00
_cell.angle_beta   90.00
_cell.angle_gamma   90.00
#
_symmetry.space_group_name_H-M   'P 1'
#
loop_
_entity.id
_entity.type
_entity.pdbx_description
1 polymer ?
#
loop_
_entity_poly.entity_id
_entity_poly.type
_entity_poly.pdbx_seq_one_letter_code
_entity_poly.pdbx_strand_id
1 'polypeptide(L)'
;KRFDGTLVAQQALSCVYRAEQRFGLGYIVDVLRGANTSRIRDNQHHELSTYGLGKDKSNEFWLSVLRQLIHHGLLTQDITQGASLKLTEAARSVLKDEYALQLAEPRLQAKHIYQDKLAQFNYDKKLFAKLRSL
;
A
#
# COMPACT_ATOMS: atom_id res chain seq x y z
N LYS A 1 -12.92 4.11 -13.31
CA LYS A 1 -13.78 5.17 -12.77
C LYS A 1 -12.95 5.99 -11.77
N ARG A 2 -13.20 7.29 -11.61
CA ARG A 2 -12.49 8.16 -10.66
C ARG A 2 -13.44 8.53 -9.51
N PHE A 3 -12.89 8.74 -8.32
CA PHE A 3 -13.62 9.16 -7.13
C PHE A 3 -12.86 10.26 -6.40
N ASP A 4 -13.56 11.04 -5.58
CA ASP A 4 -12.92 12.01 -4.69
C ASP A 4 -12.13 11.28 -3.61
N GLY A 5 -10.81 11.32 -3.77
CA GLY A 5 -9.85 10.62 -2.93
C GLY A 5 -9.16 11.53 -1.92
N THR A 6 -9.61 12.78 -1.75
CA THR A 6 -8.93 13.80 -0.94
C THR A 6 -8.74 13.33 0.51
N LEU A 7 -9.82 12.84 1.14
CA LEU A 7 -9.77 12.32 2.51
C LEU A 7 -8.83 11.12 2.64
N VAL A 8 -8.89 10.19 1.67
CA VAL A 8 -8.07 8.97 1.66
C VAL A 8 -6.60 9.32 1.47
N ALA A 9 -6.30 10.31 0.63
CA ALA A 9 -4.97 10.84 0.44
C ALA A 9 -4.44 11.51 1.72
N GLN A 10 -5.25 12.36 2.35
CA GLN A 10 -4.88 13.01 3.63
C GLN A 10 -4.57 11.98 4.72
N GLN A 11 -5.37 10.92 4.85
CA GLN A 11 -5.11 9.82 5.78
C GLN A 11 -3.77 9.14 5.50
N ALA A 12 -3.50 8.78 4.24
CA ALA A 12 -2.26 8.14 3.84
C ALA A 12 -1.03 9.03 4.07
N LEU A 13 -1.08 10.29 3.62
CA LEU A 13 0.00 11.27 3.80
C LEU A 13 0.25 11.55 5.29
N SER A 14 -0.82 11.69 6.06
CA SER A 14 -0.77 11.87 7.53
C SER A 14 -0.11 10.69 8.24
N CYS A 15 -0.36 9.46 7.76
CA CYS A 15 0.26 8.27 8.32
C CYS A 15 1.75 8.20 7.99
N VAL A 16 2.15 8.53 6.76
CA VAL A 16 3.57 8.60 6.36
C VAL A 16 4.32 9.63 7.19
N TYR A 17 3.70 10.81 7.40
CA TYR A 17 4.26 11.87 8.24
C TYR A 17 4.50 11.41 9.69
N ARG A 18 3.48 10.80 10.31
CA ARG A 18 3.53 10.34 11.71
C ARG A 18 4.46 9.16 11.92
N ALA A 19 4.65 8.31 10.91
CA ALA A 19 5.63 7.22 10.92
C ALA A 19 7.06 7.70 10.57
N GLU A 20 7.34 8.99 10.76
CA GLU A 20 8.64 9.63 10.56
C GLU A 20 9.23 9.48 9.14
N GLN A 21 8.45 9.06 8.15
CA GLN A 21 8.91 8.85 6.77
C GLN A 21 10.03 7.79 6.64
N ARG A 22 10.05 6.81 7.54
CA ARG A 22 11.10 5.77 7.61
C ARG A 22 10.68 4.41 7.05
N PHE A 23 9.43 4.28 6.64
CA PHE A 23 8.83 2.99 6.32
C PHE A 23 8.27 2.95 4.90
N GLY A 24 8.34 1.77 4.28
CA GLY A 24 7.83 1.55 2.93
C GLY A 24 6.32 1.26 2.90
N LEU A 25 5.82 1.06 1.68
CA LEU A 25 4.39 0.84 1.37
C LEU A 25 3.70 -0.15 2.30
N GLY A 26 4.21 -1.38 2.40
CA GLY A 26 3.54 -2.45 3.15
C GLY A 26 3.31 -2.09 4.61
N TYR A 27 4.33 -1.52 5.26
CA TYR A 27 4.22 -1.13 6.67
C TYR A 27 3.21 0.01 6.88
N ILE A 28 3.20 1.02 5.99
CA ILE A 28 2.21 2.10 6.07
C ILE A 28 0.79 1.58 5.89
N VAL A 29 0.58 0.62 4.99
CA VAL A 29 -0.72 -0.03 4.83
C VAL A 29 -1.12 -0.81 6.09
N ASP A 30 -0.18 -1.52 6.70
CA ASP A 30 -0.41 -2.25 7.95
C ASP A 30 -0.83 -1.30 9.08
N VAL A 31 -0.17 -0.15 9.23
CA VAL A 31 -0.55 0.88 10.23
C VAL A 31 -1.95 1.42 9.94
N LEU A 32 -2.23 1.85 8.70
CA LEU A 32 -3.54 2.38 8.30
C LEU A 32 -4.67 1.39 8.54
N ARG A 33 -4.44 0.10 8.29
CA ARG A 33 -5.44 -0.95 8.48
C ARG A 33 -5.54 -1.45 9.91
N GLY A 34 -4.64 -1.02 10.80
CA GLY A 34 -4.63 -1.44 12.20
C GLY A 34 -4.13 -2.87 12.40
N ALA A 35 -3.13 -3.29 11.62
CA ALA A 35 -2.56 -4.63 11.72
C ALA A 35 -1.77 -4.79 13.04
N ASN A 36 -2.08 -5.84 13.79
CA ASN A 36 -1.39 -6.13 15.06
C ASN A 36 -0.12 -6.96 14.82
N THR A 37 0.94 -6.30 14.34
CA THR A 37 2.26 -6.93 14.17
C THR A 37 3.20 -6.57 15.32
N SER A 38 4.22 -7.39 15.60
CA SER A 38 5.28 -7.04 16.57
C SER A 38 5.97 -5.75 16.17
N ARG A 39 6.36 -5.62 14.89
CA ARG A 39 7.04 -4.43 14.37
C ARG A 39 6.25 -3.13 14.58
N ILE A 40 4.92 -3.16 14.51
CA ILE A 40 4.08 -1.97 14.82
C ILE A 40 4.10 -1.65 16.32
N ARG A 41 4.08 -2.67 17.18
CA ARG A 41 4.17 -2.49 18.63
C ARG A 41 5.54 -1.97 19.07
N ASP A 42 6.61 -2.55 18.53
CA ASP A 42 7.99 -2.19 18.84
C ASP A 42 8.31 -0.73 18.46
N ASN A 43 7.67 -0.21 17.40
CA ASN A 43 7.79 1.19 17.00
C ASN A 43 6.70 2.10 17.61
N GLN A 44 5.87 1.57 18.52
CA GLN A 44 4.75 2.29 19.16
C GLN A 44 3.72 2.89 18.18
N HIS A 45 3.69 2.40 16.94
CA HIS A 45 2.81 2.95 15.90
C HIS A 45 1.34 2.51 16.02
N HIS A 46 1.04 1.63 16.98
CA HIS A 46 -0.32 1.30 17.39
C HIS A 46 -1.00 2.43 18.18
N GLU A 47 -0.23 3.38 18.72
CA GLU A 47 -0.73 4.53 19.47
C GLU A 47 -0.98 5.76 18.58
N LEU A 48 -0.56 5.71 17.32
CA LEU A 48 -0.76 6.82 16.38
C LEU A 48 -2.25 7.03 16.10
N SER A 49 -2.66 8.29 15.99
CA SER A 49 -4.03 8.65 15.60
C SER A 49 -4.43 8.16 14.20
N THR A 50 -3.45 7.79 13.36
CA THR A 50 -3.68 7.20 12.03
C THR A 50 -3.79 5.67 12.04
N TYR A 51 -3.54 5.02 13.18
CA TYR A 51 -3.63 3.57 13.31
C TYR A 51 -5.08 3.11 13.19
N GLY A 52 -5.35 2.22 12.23
CA GLY A 52 -6.69 1.65 12.02
C GLY A 52 -7.74 2.59 11.40
N LEU A 53 -7.37 3.81 10.97
CA LEU A 53 -8.29 4.72 10.27
C LEU A 53 -8.85 4.14 8.96
N GLY A 54 -8.07 3.28 8.31
CA GLY A 54 -8.37 2.66 7.03
C GLY A 54 -8.81 1.20 7.11
N LYS A 55 -9.27 0.75 8.28
CA LYS A 55 -9.67 -0.65 8.52
C LYS A 55 -10.83 -1.13 7.65
N ASP A 56 -11.65 -0.21 7.12
CA ASP A 56 -12.78 -0.49 6.25
C ASP A 56 -12.37 -0.77 4.79
N LYS A 57 -11.11 -0.49 4.42
CA LYS A 57 -10.59 -0.74 3.07
C LYS A 57 -9.61 -1.91 3.02
N SER A 58 -9.55 -2.54 1.85
CA SER A 58 -8.65 -3.67 1.62
C SER A 58 -7.18 -3.24 1.55
N ASN A 59 -6.27 -4.19 1.77
CA ASN A 59 -4.83 -3.99 1.58
C ASN A 59 -4.51 -3.48 0.15
N GLU A 60 -5.13 -4.08 -0.85
CA GLU A 60 -4.95 -3.71 -2.25
C GLU A 60 -5.41 -2.29 -2.56
N PHE A 61 -6.50 -1.85 -1.92
CA PHE A 61 -7.00 -0.49 -2.05
C PHE A 61 -5.93 0.51 -1.58
N TRP A 62 -5.40 0.34 -0.37
CA TRP A 62 -4.38 1.23 0.18
C TRP A 62 -3.07 1.20 -0.60
N LEU A 63 -2.64 0.02 -1.05
CA LEU A 63 -1.50 -0.11 -1.95
C LEU A 63 -1.71 0.64 -3.27
N SER A 64 -2.92 0.59 -3.84
CA SER A 64 -3.25 1.33 -5.05
C SER A 64 -3.22 2.83 -4.81
N VAL A 65 -3.83 3.31 -3.71
CA VAL A 65 -3.80 4.71 -3.30
C VAL A 65 -2.37 5.21 -3.17
N LEU A 66 -1.53 4.56 -2.37
CA LEU A 66 -0.16 5.00 -2.15
C LEU A 66 0.65 5.06 -3.46
N ARG A 67 0.47 4.09 -4.36
CA ARG A 67 1.09 4.14 -5.70
C ARG A 67 0.61 5.32 -6.53
N GLN A 68 -0.69 5.65 -6.47
CA GLN A 68 -1.22 6.83 -7.14
C GLN A 68 -0.65 8.12 -6.54
N LEU A 69 -0.52 8.22 -5.21
CA LEU A 69 0.10 9.38 -4.56
C LEU A 69 1.57 9.55 -4.98
N ILE A 70 2.31 8.46 -5.18
CA ILE A 70 3.66 8.51 -5.74
C ILE A 70 3.63 9.01 -7.19
N HIS A 71 2.71 8.49 -8.01
CA HIS A 71 2.56 8.92 -9.39
C HIS A 71 2.18 10.41 -9.52
N HIS A 72 1.37 10.92 -8.60
CA HIS A 72 1.03 12.34 -8.49
C HIS A 72 2.16 13.20 -7.90
N GLY A 73 3.30 12.61 -7.54
CA GLY A 73 4.44 13.32 -6.98
C GLY A 73 4.21 13.84 -5.56
N LEU A 74 3.21 13.34 -4.84
CA LEU A 74 2.93 13.68 -3.43
C LEU A 74 3.79 12.86 -2.47
N LEU A 75 4.16 11.65 -2.90
CA LEU A 75 5.09 10.78 -2.20
C LEU A 75 6.26 10.42 -3.11
N THR A 76 7.42 10.19 -2.52
CA THR A 76 8.57 9.59 -3.20
C THR A 76 9.08 8.38 -2.42
N GLN A 77 9.72 7.44 -3.11
CA GLN A 77 10.37 6.30 -2.48
C GLN A 77 11.88 6.54 -2.45
N ASP A 78 12.46 6.48 -1.26
CA ASP A 78 13.90 6.49 -1.10
C ASP A 78 14.44 5.05 -1.20
N ILE A 79 14.91 4.70 -2.39
CA ILE A 79 15.47 3.37 -2.67
C ILE A 79 16.76 3.09 -1.88
N THR A 80 17.45 4.11 -1.38
CA THR A 80 18.68 3.93 -0.58
C THR A 80 18.36 3.51 0.86
N GLN A 81 17.15 3.81 1.35
CA GLN A 81 16.69 3.52 2.71
C GLN A 81 15.58 2.47 2.73
N GLY A 82 15.73 1.41 1.93
CA GLY A 82 14.77 0.29 1.93
C GLY A 82 13.40 0.67 1.37
N ALA A 83 13.35 1.58 0.39
CA ALA A 83 12.12 2.09 -0.21
C ALA A 83 11.18 2.79 0.81
N SER A 84 11.77 3.57 1.72
CA SER A 84 10.99 4.39 2.66
C SER A 84 10.20 5.47 1.91
N LEU A 85 8.97 5.73 2.38
CA LEU A 85 8.10 6.73 1.79
C LEU A 85 8.39 8.10 2.40
N LYS A 86 8.69 9.08 1.56
CA LYS A 86 8.90 10.48 1.94
C LYS A 86 7.84 11.36 1.29
N LEU A 87 7.38 12.35 2.04
CA LEU A 87 6.51 13.42 1.55
C LEU A 87 7.32 14.36 0.68
N THR A 88 6.67 14.87 -0.36
CA THR A 88 7.20 15.96 -1.16
C THR A 88 6.55 17.28 -0.73
N GLU A 89 7.08 18.42 -1.18
CA GLU A 89 6.46 19.73 -0.94
C GLU A 89 5.01 19.79 -1.45
N ALA A 90 4.70 19.08 -2.54
CA ALA A 90 3.35 19.02 -3.11
C ALA A 90 2.33 18.33 -2.18
N ALA A 91 2.76 17.48 -1.25
CA ALA A 91 1.86 16.86 -0.27
C ALA A 91 1.23 17.88 0.68
N ARG A 92 1.88 19.02 0.90
CA ARG A 92 1.44 20.04 1.86
C ARG A 92 0.11 20.68 1.45
N SER A 93 -0.13 20.93 0.16
CA SER A 93 -1.38 21.52 -0.31
C SER A 93 -2.58 20.58 -0.11
N VAL A 94 -2.39 19.28 -0.33
CA VAL A 94 -3.43 18.26 -0.08
C VAL A 94 -3.71 18.11 1.42
N LEU A 95 -2.66 18.16 2.25
CA LEU A 95 -2.80 18.10 3.72
C LEU A 95 -3.49 19.33 4.32
N LYS A 96 -3.38 20.50 3.67
CA LYS A 96 -4.03 21.75 4.09
C LYS A 96 -5.44 21.93 3.52
N ASP A 97 -5.97 20.94 2.81
CA ASP A 97 -7.27 21.01 2.15
C ASP A 97 -7.35 22.09 1.04
N GLU A 98 -6.19 22.52 0.52
CA GLU A 98 -6.09 23.53 -0.54
C GLU A 98 -6.29 22.93 -1.94
N TYR A 99 -6.24 21.60 -2.08
CA TYR A 99 -6.34 20.90 -3.36
C TYR A 99 -7.15 19.61 -3.29
N ALA A 100 -8.24 19.54 -4.05
CA ALA A 100 -9.05 18.32 -4.19
C ALA A 100 -8.34 17.30 -5.10
N LEU A 101 -8.18 16.07 -4.61
CA LEU A 101 -7.49 15.01 -5.34
C LEU A 101 -8.48 13.94 -5.82
N GLN A 102 -8.59 13.80 -7.14
CA GLN A 102 -9.36 12.72 -7.76
C GLN A 102 -8.46 11.49 -7.95
N LEU A 103 -8.83 10.38 -7.33
CA LEU A 103 -8.11 9.10 -7.44
C LEU A 103 -8.86 8.13 -8.35
N ALA A 104 -8.13 7.24 -9.01
CA ALA A 104 -8.72 6.12 -9.72
C ALA A 104 -9.20 5.06 -8.71
N GLU A 105 -10.42 4.58 -8.90
CA GLU A 105 -10.93 3.42 -8.16
C GLU A 105 -9.99 2.23 -8.38
N PRO A 106 -9.44 1.61 -7.32
CA PRO A 106 -8.56 0.47 -7.47
C PRO A 106 -9.27 -0.67 -8.19
N ARG A 107 -8.67 -1.13 -9.30
CA ARG A 107 -9.09 -2.37 -9.94
C ARG A 107 -8.63 -3.52 -9.06
N LEU A 108 -9.48 -3.95 -8.14
CA LEU A 108 -9.28 -5.14 -7.30
C LEU A 108 -9.34 -6.38 -8.21
N GLN A 109 -8.25 -6.67 -8.93
CA GLN A 109 -8.08 -7.84 -9.77
C GLN A 109 -7.02 -8.73 -9.15
N ALA A 110 -7.40 -9.64 -8.24
CA ALA A 110 -6.39 -10.37 -7.46
C ALA A 110 -6.62 -11.87 -7.29
N LYS A 111 -7.57 -12.50 -7.99
CA LYS A 111 -7.67 -13.98 -7.98
C LYS A 111 -7.67 -14.65 -9.35
N HIS A 112 -8.14 -13.98 -10.41
CA HIS A 112 -8.31 -14.64 -11.70
C HIS A 112 -6.99 -14.92 -12.44
N ILE A 113 -6.03 -13.99 -12.42
CA ILE A 113 -4.83 -14.09 -13.29
C ILE A 113 -3.93 -15.28 -12.91
N TYR A 114 -3.84 -15.62 -11.62
CA TYR A 114 -3.01 -16.75 -11.17
C TYR A 114 -3.74 -18.10 -11.35
N GLN A 115 -5.06 -18.14 -11.14
CA GLN A 115 -5.85 -19.35 -11.34
C GLN A 115 -5.98 -19.70 -12.84
N ASP A 116 -6.17 -18.71 -13.71
CA ASP A 116 -6.18 -18.91 -15.17
C ASP A 116 -4.83 -19.45 -15.67
N LYS A 117 -3.71 -18.87 -15.21
CA LYS A 117 -2.37 -19.34 -15.61
C LYS A 117 -2.10 -20.76 -15.16
N LEU A 118 -2.43 -21.12 -13.93
CA LEU A 118 -2.28 -22.50 -13.42
C LEU A 118 -3.20 -23.48 -14.17
N ALA A 119 -4.42 -23.08 -14.53
CA ALA A 119 -5.31 -23.90 -15.34
C ALA A 119 -4.80 -24.11 -16.78
N GLN A 120 -4.02 -23.16 -17.30
CA GLN A 120 -3.48 -23.20 -18.66
C GLN A 120 -2.16 -24.00 -18.77
N PHE A 121 -1.45 -24.22 -17.67
CA PHE A 121 -0.31 -25.14 -17.64
C PHE A 121 -0.81 -26.58 -17.50
N ASN A 122 -0.74 -27.35 -18.59
CA ASN A 122 -1.00 -28.79 -18.55
C ASN A 122 0.18 -29.48 -17.85
N TYR A 123 0.10 -29.57 -16.52
CA TYR A 123 1.16 -30.12 -15.66
C TYR A 123 1.43 -31.59 -15.97
N ASP A 124 2.58 -31.91 -16.57
CA ASP A 124 3.03 -33.28 -16.71
C ASP A 124 3.57 -33.79 -15.37
N LYS A 125 2.66 -34.40 -14.59
CA LYS A 125 2.94 -34.95 -13.25
C LYS A 125 4.11 -35.95 -13.25
N LYS A 126 4.41 -36.60 -14.39
CA LYS A 126 5.52 -37.57 -14.50
C LYS A 126 6.88 -36.87 -14.47
N LEU A 127 6.98 -35.69 -15.08
CA LEU A 127 8.22 -34.91 -15.09
C LEU A 127 8.58 -34.40 -13.69
N PHE A 128 7.59 -33.89 -12.96
CA PHE A 128 7.76 -33.41 -11.59
C PHE A 128 8.14 -34.52 -10.60
N ALA A 129 7.59 -35.73 -10.77
CA ALA A 129 7.95 -36.88 -9.93
C ALA A 129 9.44 -37.25 -10.08
N LYS A 130 9.98 -37.15 -11.30
CA LYS A 130 11.37 -37.48 -11.61
C LYS A 130 12.38 -36.46 -11.08
N LEU A 131 11.98 -35.19 -10.99
CA LEU A 131 12.79 -34.12 -10.38
C LEU A 131 12.82 -34.20 -8.85
N ARG A 132 11.84 -34.85 -8.21
CA ARG A 132 11.74 -34.99 -6.75
C ARG A 132 12.53 -36.18 -6.19
N SER A 133 13.08 -37.02 -7.06
CA SER A 133 13.86 -38.22 -6.71
C SER A 133 15.36 -38.08 -7.03
N LEU A 134 15.82 -36.87 -7.36
CA LEU A 134 17.23 -36.47 -7.38
C LEU A 134 17.56 -35.76 -6.06
#